data_AF-A0A7Y2V8G8-F1
#
_entry.id   AF-A0A7Y2V8G8-F1
#
_cell.length_a   1.000
_cell.length_b   1.000
_cell.length_c   1.000
_cell.angle_alpha   90.00
_cell.angle_beta   90.00
_cell.angle_gamma   90.00
#
_symmetry.space_group_name_H-M   'P 1'
#
loop_
_entity.id
_entity.type
_entity.pdbx_description
1 polymer ?
#
loop_
_entity_poly.entity_id
_entity_poly.type
_entity_poly.pdbx_seq_one_letter_code
_entity_poly.pdbx_strand_id
1 'polypeptide(L)'
;MSKRPTLLLFFILFGLAYGIAQVQVPFTPRYNESIKGDVTIIANNMVSQDDTNNYNGNNGNHDYDDNVYVDIDSDASTFNSSSANFSNPDLNVQCISIYKAFLYWAAADKEKDNGDDNQPGWNYNDIKLMLPGETDYTTLTADDVIFRGRDAHFSNEPYICFKDITDSVLALPDVYGAYQVANIEAKEGDLYTHSGGNVGTSGGWQIVFIYESLELPAKNITLFDGYAHVTASVNNFEIDFNGFQ
;
A
#
# COMPACT_ATOMS: atom_id res chain seq x y z
N MET A 1 -33.21 10.70 -67.53
CA MET A 1 -32.06 10.24 -66.72
C MET A 1 -31.63 11.38 -65.82
N SER A 2 -31.27 11.05 -64.57
CA SER A 2 -30.51 11.88 -63.61
C SER A 2 -31.29 12.90 -62.79
N LYS A 3 -31.16 13.00 -61.46
CA LYS A 3 -30.60 12.16 -60.36
C LYS A 3 -31.23 12.78 -59.10
N ARG A 4 -31.88 11.99 -58.24
CA ARG A 4 -32.32 12.47 -56.92
C ARG A 4 -31.09 12.68 -56.03
N PRO A 5 -30.99 13.77 -55.24
CA PRO A 5 -29.91 13.89 -54.27
C PRO A 5 -30.25 13.01 -53.07
N THR A 6 -29.49 11.92 -52.91
CA THR A 6 -29.48 11.11 -51.69
C THR A 6 -28.76 11.92 -50.62
N LEU A 7 -29.48 12.44 -49.64
CA LEU A 7 -28.90 13.07 -48.45
C LEU A 7 -28.37 11.96 -47.54
N LEU A 8 -27.05 11.76 -47.53
CA LEU A 8 -26.38 10.85 -46.59
C LEU A 8 -26.34 11.54 -45.22
N LEU A 9 -27.13 11.05 -44.26
CA LEU A 9 -27.03 11.46 -42.87
C LEU A 9 -25.83 10.73 -42.24
N PHE A 10 -24.73 11.45 -42.01
CA PHE A 10 -23.62 10.95 -41.18
C PHE A 10 -24.00 11.16 -39.70
N PHE A 11 -24.43 10.10 -39.02
CA PHE A 11 -24.53 10.09 -37.56
C PHE A 11 -23.12 9.87 -37.00
N ILE A 12 -22.44 10.95 -36.59
CA ILE A 12 -21.24 10.84 -35.75
C ILE A 12 -21.73 10.64 -34.32
N LEU A 13 -21.73 9.38 -33.88
CA LEU A 13 -21.96 9.01 -32.49
C LEU A 13 -20.67 9.31 -31.70
N PHE A 14 -20.52 10.54 -31.20
CA PHE A 14 -19.50 10.85 -30.19
C PHE A 14 -19.96 10.24 -28.86
N GLY A 15 -19.61 8.96 -28.65
CA GLY A 15 -19.65 8.35 -27.34
C GLY A 15 -18.54 8.96 -26.50
N LEU A 16 -18.88 9.95 -25.67
CA LEU A 16 -18.02 10.38 -24.57
C LEU A 16 -18.01 9.27 -23.52
N ALA A 17 -17.15 8.28 -23.70
CA ALA A 17 -16.73 7.44 -22.59
C ALA A 17 -15.85 8.31 -21.71
N TYR A 18 -16.43 8.93 -20.68
CA TYR A 18 -15.68 9.50 -19.58
C TYR A 18 -15.02 8.33 -18.84
N GLY A 19 -13.78 8.00 -19.22
CA GLY A 19 -12.93 7.16 -18.40
C GLY A 19 -12.62 7.90 -17.11
N ILE A 20 -12.82 7.24 -15.96
CA ILE A 20 -12.36 7.75 -14.67
C ILE A 20 -10.83 7.66 -14.67
N ALA A 21 -10.15 8.67 -15.21
CA ALA A 21 -8.68 8.70 -15.31
C ALA A 21 -7.95 8.87 -13.97
N GLN A 22 -8.67 8.81 -12.84
CA GLN A 22 -8.19 9.21 -11.52
C GLN A 22 -8.11 8.02 -10.54
N VAL A 23 -9.16 7.19 -10.53
CA VAL A 23 -9.14 5.84 -9.94
C VAL A 23 -8.44 4.93 -10.95
N GLN A 24 -7.16 4.67 -10.75
CA GLN A 24 -6.41 3.79 -11.66
C GLN A 24 -6.86 2.33 -11.48
N VAL A 25 -7.22 1.98 -10.24
CA VAL A 25 -7.65 0.64 -9.88
C VAL A 25 -8.89 0.77 -9.00
N PRO A 26 -10.07 0.31 -9.47
CA PRO A 26 -11.31 0.35 -8.70
C PRO A 26 -11.15 -0.32 -7.34
N PHE A 27 -11.76 0.25 -6.31
CA PHE A 27 -11.79 -0.37 -4.99
C PHE A 27 -12.77 -1.55 -5.00
N THR A 28 -12.27 -2.76 -4.79
CA THR A 28 -13.09 -3.98 -4.78
C THR A 28 -12.94 -4.74 -3.45
N PRO A 29 -13.97 -5.49 -3.01
CA PRO A 29 -13.84 -6.27 -1.77
C PRO A 29 -12.76 -7.34 -1.91
N ARG A 30 -11.74 -7.28 -1.05
CA ARG A 30 -10.75 -8.36 -0.87
C ARG A 30 -11.19 -9.37 0.18
N TYR A 31 -11.88 -8.90 1.21
CA TYR A 31 -12.41 -9.73 2.30
C TYR A 31 -13.82 -9.27 2.61
N ASN A 32 -14.74 -10.21 2.85
CA ASN A 32 -16.12 -9.93 3.27
C ASN A 32 -16.67 -11.14 4.03
N GLU A 33 -16.64 -11.09 5.36
CA GLU A 33 -17.24 -12.13 6.20
C GLU A 33 -17.87 -11.55 7.48
N SER A 34 -18.81 -12.31 8.04
CA SER A 34 -19.44 -12.01 9.32
C SER A 34 -18.76 -12.80 10.44
N ILE A 35 -18.04 -12.11 11.32
CA ILE A 35 -17.30 -12.72 12.44
C ILE A 35 -17.64 -12.03 13.76
N LYS A 36 -17.40 -12.70 14.89
CA LYS A 36 -17.42 -12.08 16.22
C LYS A 36 -16.06 -11.47 16.51
N GLY A 37 -15.81 -10.30 15.95
CA GLY A 37 -14.46 -9.78 15.86
C GLY A 37 -14.39 -8.32 15.48
N ASP A 38 -13.16 -7.86 15.28
CA ASP A 38 -12.87 -6.51 14.82
C ASP A 38 -11.62 -6.48 13.93
N VAL A 39 -11.30 -5.29 13.45
CA VAL A 39 -10.08 -5.02 12.68
C VAL A 39 -9.16 -4.11 13.47
N THR A 40 -7.86 -4.36 13.38
CA THR A 40 -6.82 -3.45 13.85
C THR A 40 -5.65 -3.44 12.86
N ILE A 41 -4.80 -2.42 12.96
CA ILE A 41 -3.69 -2.21 12.03
C ILE A 41 -2.44 -1.87 12.83
N ILE A 42 -1.31 -2.41 12.38
CA ILE A 42 0.01 -1.84 12.68
C ILE A 42 0.64 -1.38 11.36
N ALA A 43 1.45 -0.35 11.40
CA ALA A 43 2.08 0.21 10.23
C ALA A 43 3.35 0.95 10.63
N ASN A 44 4.27 1.10 9.68
CA ASN A 44 5.40 2.00 9.82
C ASN A 44 5.89 2.52 8.46
N ASN A 45 6.61 3.63 8.47
CA ASN A 45 7.26 4.19 7.28
C ASN A 45 8.61 3.51 7.01
N MET A 46 9.08 3.63 5.77
CA MET A 46 10.38 3.14 5.30
C MET A 46 11.27 4.25 4.77
N VAL A 47 10.73 5.47 4.64
CA VAL A 47 11.45 6.68 4.23
C VAL A 47 11.16 7.78 5.24
N SER A 48 12.18 8.52 5.65
CA SER A 48 12.11 9.57 6.68
C SER A 48 13.25 10.58 6.49
N GLN A 49 13.31 11.60 7.35
CA GLN A 49 14.42 12.55 7.43
C GLN A 49 15.65 12.00 8.16
N ASP A 50 15.50 10.87 8.83
CA ASP A 50 16.52 10.24 9.66
C ASP A 50 16.32 8.72 9.59
N ASP A 51 17.42 7.98 9.60
CA ASP A 51 17.41 6.52 9.44
C ASP A 51 16.81 5.79 10.65
N THR A 52 16.80 6.41 11.84
CA THR A 52 16.43 5.75 13.09
C THR A 52 15.52 6.58 13.98
N ASN A 53 15.53 7.91 13.84
CA ASN A 53 14.75 8.81 14.67
C ASN A 53 13.32 9.00 14.14
N ASN A 54 12.39 9.05 15.08
CA ASN A 54 10.98 9.31 14.78
C ASN A 54 10.78 10.71 14.20
N TYR A 55 10.06 10.79 13.07
CA TYR A 55 9.51 12.05 12.58
C TYR A 55 8.19 12.37 13.29
N ASN A 56 8.24 13.27 14.28
CA ASN A 56 7.07 13.71 15.04
C ASN A 56 6.72 15.19 14.77
N GLY A 57 7.16 15.72 13.62
CA GLY A 57 6.86 17.08 13.20
C GLY A 57 5.39 17.23 12.75
N ASN A 58 4.85 18.44 12.86
CA ASN A 58 3.50 18.77 12.39
C ASN A 58 3.49 19.56 11.06
N ASN A 59 4.67 19.81 10.49
CA ASN A 59 4.78 20.54 9.23
C ASN A 59 4.55 19.59 8.05
N GLY A 60 4.27 20.16 6.87
CA GLY A 60 4.38 19.40 5.64
C GLY A 60 5.79 18.84 5.49
N ASN A 61 5.90 17.58 5.07
CA ASN A 61 7.15 16.84 4.94
C ASN A 61 7.41 16.38 3.49
N HIS A 62 6.66 16.94 2.54
CA HIS A 62 6.75 16.61 1.11
C HIS A 62 7.88 17.33 0.37
N ASP A 63 8.40 18.42 0.93
CA ASP A 63 9.35 19.33 0.29
C ASP A 63 10.80 19.14 0.75
N TYR A 64 11.07 18.10 1.52
CA TYR A 64 12.43 17.69 1.86
C TYR A 64 13.17 17.14 0.64
N ASP A 65 14.47 17.44 0.57
CA ASP A 65 15.40 17.00 -0.49
C ASP A 65 16.42 15.95 -0.01
N ASP A 66 16.39 15.62 1.27
CA ASP A 66 17.35 14.76 1.95
C ASP A 66 16.67 13.61 2.72
N ASN A 67 15.46 13.20 2.33
CA ASN A 67 14.85 12.00 2.89
C ASN A 67 15.70 10.76 2.60
N VAL A 68 15.84 9.89 3.58
CA VAL A 68 16.62 8.65 3.53
C VAL A 68 15.75 7.46 3.87
N TYR A 69 16.24 6.27 3.58
CA TYR A 69 15.68 5.05 4.11
C TYR A 69 15.78 4.99 5.64
N VAL A 70 14.70 4.50 6.26
CA VAL A 70 14.70 4.09 7.66
C VAL A 70 15.41 2.74 7.76
N ASP A 71 16.40 2.63 8.62
CA ASP A 71 17.11 1.38 8.90
C ASP A 71 17.40 1.26 10.40
N ILE A 72 16.54 0.51 11.11
CA ILE A 72 16.60 0.35 12.56
C ILE A 72 17.44 -0.85 13.01
N ASP A 73 18.04 -1.59 12.08
CA ASP A 73 18.87 -2.74 12.37
C ASP A 73 20.30 -2.57 11.86
N SER A 74 21.06 -3.68 11.80
CA SER A 74 22.44 -3.69 11.33
C SER A 74 22.71 -4.88 10.41
N ASP A 75 21.65 -5.46 9.85
CA ASP A 75 21.73 -6.60 8.96
C ASP A 75 22.26 -6.14 7.60
N ALA A 76 23.46 -6.57 7.21
CA ALA A 76 24.05 -6.19 5.93
C ALA A 76 23.29 -6.70 4.69
N SER A 77 22.27 -7.53 4.89
CA SER A 77 21.37 -8.02 3.85
C SER A 77 20.12 -7.14 3.67
N THR A 78 19.92 -6.15 4.53
CA THR A 78 18.85 -5.15 4.42
C THR A 78 19.41 -3.83 3.89
N PHE A 79 18.60 -3.08 3.13
CA PHE A 79 18.91 -1.69 2.75
C PHE A 79 18.01 -0.68 3.46
N ASN A 80 16.95 -1.17 4.09
CA ASN A 80 16.07 -0.43 4.98
C ASN A 80 15.33 -1.43 5.88
N SER A 81 14.89 -0.99 7.04
CA SER A 81 14.16 -1.79 8.00
C SER A 81 13.35 -0.89 8.94
N SER A 82 12.09 -1.26 9.22
CA SER A 82 11.30 -0.63 10.27
C SER A 82 10.36 -1.63 10.94
N SER A 83 9.94 -1.34 12.16
CA SER A 83 9.12 -2.27 12.95
C SER A 83 7.91 -1.60 13.57
N ALA A 84 6.86 -2.38 13.79
CA ALA A 84 5.73 -1.98 14.63
C ALA A 84 5.36 -3.11 15.58
N ASN A 85 4.98 -2.76 16.81
CA ASN A 85 4.57 -3.74 17.80
C ASN A 85 3.07 -4.03 17.67
N PHE A 86 2.72 -5.30 17.49
CA PHE A 86 1.36 -5.78 17.68
C PHE A 86 1.15 -6.15 19.15
N SER A 87 0.12 -5.57 19.75
CA SER A 87 -0.32 -5.87 21.12
C SER A 87 -1.82 -6.15 21.09
N ASN A 88 -2.36 -6.68 22.20
CA ASN A 88 -3.79 -6.93 22.29
C ASN A 88 -4.59 -5.64 22.00
N PRO A 89 -5.36 -5.58 20.89
CA PRO A 89 -6.08 -4.39 20.47
C PRO A 89 -7.27 -4.06 21.36
N ASP A 90 -7.79 -5.01 22.15
CA ASP A 90 -8.82 -4.77 23.15
C ASP A 90 -8.42 -5.34 24.51
N LEU A 91 -7.94 -4.46 25.39
CA LEU A 91 -7.49 -4.82 26.74
C LEU A 91 -8.60 -5.42 27.62
N ASN A 92 -9.87 -5.29 27.23
CA ASN A 92 -10.99 -5.88 27.96
C ASN A 92 -11.27 -7.32 27.52
N VAL A 93 -10.72 -7.76 26.38
CA VAL A 93 -10.92 -9.09 25.82
C VAL A 93 -9.62 -9.89 25.98
N GLN A 94 -9.63 -10.88 26.87
CA GLN A 94 -8.41 -11.63 27.20
C GLN A 94 -8.06 -12.72 26.17
N CYS A 95 -9.05 -13.20 25.43
CA CYS A 95 -8.89 -14.27 24.45
C CYS A 95 -9.29 -13.74 23.07
N ILE A 96 -8.35 -13.09 22.39
CA ILE A 96 -8.47 -12.83 20.95
C ILE A 96 -7.66 -13.85 20.17
N SER A 97 -8.11 -14.19 18.98
CA SER A 97 -7.38 -15.01 18.01
C SER A 97 -7.34 -14.27 16.69
N ILE A 98 -6.19 -14.26 16.03
CA ILE A 98 -6.09 -13.71 14.68
C ILE A 98 -6.87 -14.63 13.74
N TYR A 99 -7.73 -14.03 12.92
CA TYR A 99 -8.48 -14.71 11.87
C TYR A 99 -7.82 -14.52 10.50
N LYS A 100 -7.39 -13.29 10.20
CA LYS A 100 -6.62 -12.94 9.00
C LYS A 100 -5.53 -11.91 9.32
N ALA A 101 -4.42 -12.00 8.61
CA ALA A 101 -3.34 -11.01 8.64
C ALA A 101 -2.90 -10.67 7.21
N PHE A 102 -3.12 -9.43 6.79
CA PHE A 102 -2.88 -8.96 5.43
C PHE A 102 -1.80 -7.88 5.43
N LEU A 103 -0.65 -8.19 4.81
CA LEU A 103 0.46 -7.27 4.66
C LEU A 103 0.32 -6.50 3.36
N TYR A 104 0.44 -5.17 3.45
CA TYR A 104 0.54 -4.27 2.30
C TYR A 104 1.82 -3.45 2.41
N TRP A 105 2.45 -3.18 1.28
CA TRP A 105 3.52 -2.19 1.19
C TRP A 105 3.38 -1.38 -0.08
N ALA A 106 3.82 -0.14 0.00
CA ALA A 106 3.70 0.83 -1.07
C ALA A 106 4.81 1.86 -0.97
N ALA A 107 5.24 2.37 -2.12
CA ALA A 107 6.17 3.48 -2.19
C ALA A 107 5.98 4.28 -3.46
N ALA A 108 6.44 5.54 -3.42
CA ALA A 108 6.77 6.28 -4.62
C ALA A 108 8.11 5.76 -5.14
N ASP A 109 8.10 5.30 -6.38
CA ASP A 109 9.19 4.53 -6.96
C ASP A 109 9.55 5.09 -8.33
N LYS A 110 9.68 6.43 -8.43
CA LYS A 110 10.19 7.03 -9.66
C LYS A 110 11.64 6.61 -9.86
N GLU A 111 11.99 6.15 -11.06
CA GLU A 111 13.37 5.79 -11.40
C GLU A 111 14.39 6.93 -11.14
N LYS A 112 15.67 6.59 -11.13
CA LYS A 112 16.76 7.58 -11.09
C LYS A 112 16.82 8.37 -12.40
N ASP A 113 17.45 9.54 -12.38
CA ASP A 113 17.54 10.41 -13.56
C ASP A 113 18.25 9.77 -14.76
N ASN A 114 19.09 8.77 -14.50
CA ASN A 114 19.75 7.97 -15.53
C ASN A 114 18.93 6.77 -16.03
N GLY A 115 17.69 6.60 -15.53
CA GLY A 115 16.81 5.47 -15.84
C GLY A 115 17.06 4.21 -15.01
N ASP A 116 18.01 4.24 -14.07
CA ASP A 116 18.30 3.08 -13.22
C ASP A 116 17.26 2.91 -12.12
N ASP A 117 17.14 1.67 -11.65
CA ASP A 117 16.28 1.33 -10.53
C ASP A 117 16.75 1.96 -9.21
N ASN A 118 15.83 2.14 -8.26
CA ASN A 118 16.18 2.71 -6.96
C ASN A 118 17.05 1.72 -6.17
N GLN A 119 16.75 0.42 -6.26
CA GLN A 119 17.52 -0.68 -5.67
C GLN A 119 17.86 -1.77 -6.71
N PRO A 120 18.97 -1.62 -7.45
CA PRO A 120 19.35 -2.59 -8.48
C PRO A 120 19.53 -4.01 -7.95
N GLY A 121 18.82 -4.97 -8.55
CA GLY A 121 18.90 -6.39 -8.17
C GLY A 121 17.93 -6.80 -7.06
N TRP A 122 17.10 -5.88 -6.58
CA TRP A 122 15.92 -6.16 -5.78
C TRP A 122 14.66 -5.98 -6.62
N ASN A 123 13.57 -6.70 -6.32
CA ASN A 123 12.30 -6.44 -6.97
C ASN A 123 11.41 -5.65 -5.99
N TYR A 124 10.81 -4.55 -6.45
CA TYR A 124 9.87 -3.74 -5.64
C TYR A 124 8.72 -4.54 -5.00
N ASN A 125 8.34 -5.69 -5.57
CA ASN A 125 7.32 -6.59 -5.06
C ASN A 125 7.87 -7.74 -4.21
N ASP A 126 9.13 -7.65 -3.78
CA ASP A 126 9.72 -8.47 -2.74
C ASP A 126 9.98 -7.62 -1.48
N ILE A 127 9.80 -8.22 -0.31
CA ILE A 127 10.17 -7.66 1.00
C ILE A 127 10.86 -8.71 1.86
N LYS A 128 11.45 -8.29 2.96
CA LYS A 128 11.89 -9.16 4.05
C LYS A 128 10.98 -8.95 5.25
N LEU A 129 10.53 -10.05 5.88
CA LEU A 129 9.69 -10.02 7.08
C LEU A 129 10.35 -10.84 8.19
N MET A 130 10.39 -10.27 9.39
CA MET A 130 10.74 -10.96 10.63
C MET A 130 9.55 -10.83 11.58
N LEU A 131 8.99 -11.96 11.97
CA LEU A 131 7.81 -12.04 12.83
C LEU A 131 8.20 -12.08 14.31
N PRO A 132 7.24 -11.85 15.23
CA PRO A 132 7.51 -11.91 16.67
C PRO A 132 8.21 -13.20 17.12
N GLY A 133 9.34 -13.05 17.81
CA GLY A 133 10.13 -14.15 18.34
C GLY A 133 11.11 -14.79 17.34
N GLU A 134 11.09 -14.38 16.08
CA GLU A 134 12.11 -14.75 15.09
C GLU A 134 13.37 -13.90 15.25
N THR A 135 14.50 -14.41 14.73
CA THR A 135 15.80 -13.71 14.72
C THR A 135 16.33 -13.46 13.32
N ASP A 136 15.73 -14.10 12.30
CA ASP A 136 16.17 -14.07 10.91
C ASP A 136 15.02 -13.62 10.02
N TYR A 137 15.33 -12.85 8.99
CA TYR A 137 14.35 -12.44 7.99
C TYR A 137 13.98 -13.57 7.03
N THR A 138 12.71 -13.61 6.63
CA THR A 138 12.24 -14.39 5.48
C THR A 138 11.92 -13.45 4.32
N THR A 139 12.44 -13.74 3.12
CA THR A 139 12.05 -13.02 1.90
C THR A 139 10.67 -13.48 1.44
N LEU A 140 9.78 -12.51 1.19
CA LEU A 140 8.42 -12.72 0.71
C LEU A 140 8.20 -11.95 -0.59
N THR A 141 7.57 -12.59 -1.56
CA THR A 141 7.05 -11.94 -2.78
C THR A 141 5.56 -11.67 -2.63
N ALA A 142 5.08 -10.54 -3.15
CA ALA A 142 3.67 -10.19 -3.18
C ALA A 142 2.82 -11.29 -3.83
N ASP A 143 1.64 -11.55 -3.26
CA ASP A 143 0.64 -12.39 -3.92
C ASP A 143 -0.11 -11.60 -5.00
N ASP A 144 -0.18 -10.28 -4.84
CA ASP A 144 -0.87 -9.36 -5.74
C ASP A 144 -0.15 -8.00 -5.80
N VAL A 145 -0.10 -7.42 -7.00
CA VAL A 145 0.38 -6.05 -7.24
C VAL A 145 -0.84 -5.24 -7.65
N ILE A 146 -1.42 -4.53 -6.68
CA ILE A 146 -2.67 -3.77 -6.84
C ILE A 146 -2.48 -2.70 -7.90
N PHE A 147 -1.37 -1.97 -7.84
CA PHE A 147 -1.04 -0.94 -8.82
C PHE A 147 0.47 -0.87 -9.06
N ARG A 148 0.87 -0.62 -10.31
CA ARG A 148 2.26 -0.37 -10.69
C ARG A 148 2.37 0.82 -11.64
N GLY A 149 2.78 1.97 -11.11
CA GLY A 149 2.87 3.22 -11.87
C GLY A 149 4.02 3.29 -12.87
N ARG A 150 5.16 2.62 -12.61
CA ARG A 150 6.34 2.64 -13.51
C ARG A 150 6.04 2.04 -14.88
N ASP A 151 5.15 1.06 -14.97
CA ASP A 151 4.75 0.43 -16.25
C ASP A 151 4.21 1.44 -17.28
N ALA A 152 3.69 2.58 -16.81
CA ALA A 152 3.15 3.65 -17.63
C ALA A 152 3.81 5.02 -17.38
N HIS A 153 4.93 5.07 -16.65
CA HIS A 153 5.55 6.31 -16.16
C HIS A 153 4.53 7.28 -15.53
N PHE A 154 3.62 6.73 -14.73
CA PHE A 154 2.52 7.47 -14.15
C PHE A 154 3.00 8.29 -12.94
N SER A 155 2.97 9.62 -13.05
CA SER A 155 3.23 10.56 -11.95
C SER A 155 4.58 10.31 -11.24
N ASN A 156 4.55 9.83 -9.99
CA ASN A 156 5.70 9.43 -9.16
C ASN A 156 5.95 7.91 -9.15
N GLU A 157 5.41 7.21 -10.15
CA GLU A 157 5.53 5.78 -10.36
C GLU A 157 5.19 4.93 -9.12
N PRO A 158 4.10 5.23 -8.40
CA PRO A 158 3.83 4.55 -7.16
C PRO A 158 3.49 3.08 -7.42
N TYR A 159 3.82 2.21 -6.48
CA TYR A 159 3.33 0.84 -6.49
C TYR A 159 2.63 0.51 -5.18
N ILE A 160 1.75 -0.49 -5.22
CA ILE A 160 1.10 -1.07 -4.04
C ILE A 160 1.06 -2.57 -4.22
N CYS A 161 1.58 -3.27 -3.22
CA CYS A 161 1.67 -4.72 -3.17
C CYS A 161 0.88 -5.27 -1.98
N PHE A 162 0.42 -6.50 -2.10
CA PHE A 162 -0.34 -7.22 -1.09
C PHE A 162 0.21 -8.63 -0.90
N LYS A 163 0.16 -9.12 0.34
CA LYS A 163 0.41 -10.51 0.69
C LYS A 163 -0.50 -10.98 1.84
N ASP A 164 -1.09 -12.17 1.71
CA ASP A 164 -1.73 -12.85 2.83
C ASP A 164 -0.66 -13.57 3.66
N ILE A 165 -0.42 -13.09 4.88
CA ILE A 165 0.55 -13.68 5.83
C ILE A 165 -0.15 -14.45 6.95
N THR A 166 -1.45 -14.74 6.80
CA THR A 166 -2.27 -15.40 7.85
C THR A 166 -1.62 -16.69 8.34
N ASP A 167 -1.18 -17.56 7.43
CA ASP A 167 -0.60 -18.85 7.82
C ASP A 167 0.71 -18.68 8.60
N SER A 168 1.53 -17.70 8.24
CA SER A 168 2.77 -17.38 8.96
C SER A 168 2.48 -16.85 10.36
N VAL A 169 1.47 -15.98 10.51
CA VAL A 169 1.07 -15.43 11.82
C VAL A 169 0.44 -16.49 12.71
N LEU A 170 -0.42 -17.35 12.16
CA LEU A 170 -1.08 -18.43 12.91
C LEU A 170 -0.12 -19.54 13.35
N ALA A 171 1.04 -19.65 12.71
CA ALA A 171 2.09 -20.58 13.10
C ALA A 171 2.94 -20.09 14.28
N LEU A 172 2.81 -18.81 14.69
CA LEU A 172 3.59 -18.24 15.79
C LEU A 172 3.15 -18.81 17.14
N PRO A 173 4.10 -19.11 18.05
CA PRO A 173 3.79 -19.44 19.44
C PRO A 173 3.11 -18.29 20.20
N ASP A 174 3.47 -17.05 19.87
CA ASP A 174 2.87 -15.81 20.37
C ASP A 174 2.80 -14.82 19.22
N VAL A 175 1.61 -14.31 18.93
CA VAL A 175 1.37 -13.35 17.83
C VAL A 175 1.75 -11.92 18.20
N TYR A 176 1.95 -11.63 19.49
CA TYR A 176 2.27 -10.30 19.98
C TYR A 176 3.78 -10.04 19.96
N GLY A 177 4.13 -8.78 19.68
CA GLY A 177 5.52 -8.35 19.61
C GLY A 177 5.83 -7.59 18.33
N ALA A 178 7.12 -7.49 18.02
CA ALA A 178 7.60 -6.73 16.88
C ALA A 178 7.35 -7.51 15.57
N TYR A 179 6.69 -6.85 14.63
CA TYR A 179 6.70 -7.21 13.22
C TYR A 179 7.68 -6.25 12.56
N GLN A 180 8.75 -6.78 11.98
CA GLN A 180 9.77 -5.99 11.32
C GLN A 180 9.78 -6.28 9.83
N VAL A 181 9.68 -5.23 9.03
CA VAL A 181 9.68 -5.31 7.57
C VAL A 181 10.91 -4.57 7.06
N ALA A 182 11.57 -5.18 6.09
CA ALA A 182 12.78 -4.67 5.47
C ALA A 182 12.71 -4.82 3.94
N ASN A 183 13.62 -4.14 3.27
CA ASN A 183 13.79 -4.10 1.83
C ASN A 183 12.55 -3.66 1.04
N ILE A 184 11.85 -2.62 1.51
CA ILE A 184 10.81 -1.97 0.71
C ILE A 184 11.48 -0.92 -0.17
N GLU A 185 11.55 -1.15 -1.47
CA GLU A 185 12.14 -0.20 -2.41
C GLU A 185 11.30 1.09 -2.50
N ALA A 186 11.96 2.24 -2.44
CA ALA A 186 11.38 3.56 -2.60
C ALA A 186 12.38 4.55 -3.22
N LYS A 187 11.91 5.74 -3.55
CA LYS A 187 12.78 6.87 -3.88
C LYS A 187 13.24 7.58 -2.59
N GLU A 188 14.54 7.83 -2.47
CA GLU A 188 15.15 8.73 -1.47
C GLU A 188 15.35 10.14 -2.03
N GLY A 189 15.66 11.10 -1.15
CA GLY A 189 15.83 12.52 -1.46
C GLY A 189 14.50 13.21 -1.74
N ASP A 190 14.50 14.04 -2.79
CA ASP A 190 13.30 14.65 -3.35
C ASP A 190 12.68 13.82 -4.49
N LEU A 191 11.41 14.11 -4.79
CA LEU A 191 10.72 13.49 -5.92
C LEU A 191 9.82 14.47 -6.63
N TYR A 192 10.12 14.66 -7.92
CA TYR A 192 9.26 15.36 -8.87
C TYR A 192 8.59 14.37 -9.83
N THR A 193 7.31 14.57 -10.11
CA THR A 193 6.58 13.74 -11.09
C THR A 193 7.18 13.88 -12.49
N HIS A 194 6.84 12.95 -13.40
CA HIS A 194 7.20 13.05 -14.83
C HIS A 194 6.67 14.31 -15.53
N SER A 195 5.54 14.85 -15.07
CA SER A 195 4.97 16.10 -15.59
C SER A 195 5.48 17.37 -14.88
N GLY A 196 6.41 17.23 -13.94
CA GLY A 196 6.84 18.29 -13.04
C GLY A 196 5.92 18.44 -11.82
N GLY A 197 6.41 19.14 -10.80
CA GLY A 197 5.75 19.28 -9.50
C GLY A 197 6.34 18.33 -8.46
N ASN A 198 6.71 18.90 -7.31
CA ASN A 198 7.22 18.16 -6.16
C ASN A 198 6.06 17.45 -5.47
N VAL A 199 6.16 16.14 -5.32
CA VAL A 199 5.17 15.32 -4.60
C VAL A 199 5.79 14.60 -3.40
N GLY A 200 7.07 14.82 -3.15
CA GLY A 200 7.82 14.19 -2.08
C GLY A 200 8.04 12.70 -2.26
N THR A 201 8.94 12.17 -1.45
CA THR A 201 9.19 10.74 -1.33
C THR A 201 8.25 10.11 -0.31
N SER A 202 7.91 8.84 -0.52
CA SER A 202 7.07 8.08 0.41
C SER A 202 7.33 6.59 0.25
N GLY A 203 7.25 5.86 1.35
CA GLY A 203 7.43 4.41 1.41
C GLY A 203 7.00 3.90 2.78
N GLY A 204 6.31 2.77 2.82
CA GLY A 204 5.76 2.25 4.07
C GLY A 204 5.06 0.92 3.90
N TRP A 205 4.66 0.35 5.02
CA TRP A 205 3.89 -0.89 5.10
C TRP A 205 2.83 -0.83 6.18
N GLN A 206 1.83 -1.69 6.05
CA GLN A 206 0.83 -1.94 7.07
C GLN A 206 0.45 -3.42 7.10
N ILE A 207 0.11 -3.93 8.29
CA ILE A 207 -0.53 -5.22 8.45
C ILE A 207 -1.92 -4.97 9.01
N VAL A 208 -2.93 -5.40 8.26
CA VAL A 208 -4.33 -5.40 8.68
C VAL A 208 -4.62 -6.74 9.34
N PHE A 209 -4.92 -6.71 10.63
CA PHE A 209 -5.34 -7.88 11.39
C PHE A 209 -6.84 -7.87 11.55
N ILE A 210 -7.48 -8.97 11.14
CA ILE A 210 -8.86 -9.28 11.50
C ILE A 210 -8.75 -10.29 12.64
N TYR A 211 -9.34 -9.99 13.80
CA TYR A 211 -9.28 -10.84 14.98
C TYR A 211 -10.67 -11.17 15.49
N GLU A 212 -10.82 -12.33 16.11
CA GLU A 212 -12.08 -12.81 16.66
C GLU A 212 -12.00 -13.12 18.15
N SER A 213 -13.15 -13.01 18.82
CA SER A 213 -13.36 -13.47 20.18
C SER A 213 -14.85 -13.73 20.41
N LEU A 214 -15.17 -14.75 21.21
CA LEU A 214 -16.56 -15.05 21.57
C LEU A 214 -17.22 -13.95 22.43
N GLU A 215 -16.40 -13.09 23.05
CA GLU A 215 -16.82 -11.94 23.86
C GLU A 215 -17.21 -10.71 23.02
N LEU A 216 -16.82 -10.69 21.75
CA LEU A 216 -17.10 -9.58 20.84
C LEU A 216 -18.45 -9.77 20.13
N PRO A 217 -19.13 -8.67 19.76
CA PRO A 217 -20.34 -8.74 18.95
C PRO A 217 -20.01 -9.22 17.54
N ALA A 218 -21.00 -9.84 16.89
CA ALA A 218 -20.90 -10.18 15.47
C ALA A 218 -20.93 -8.90 14.61
N LYS A 219 -19.98 -8.76 13.69
CA LYS A 219 -19.89 -7.69 12.70
C LYS A 219 -19.69 -8.29 11.32
N ASN A 220 -20.29 -7.68 10.30
CA ASN A 220 -19.85 -7.90 8.92
C ASN A 220 -18.61 -7.03 8.69
N ILE A 221 -17.47 -7.66 8.46
CA ILE A 221 -16.20 -7.00 8.19
C ILE A 221 -15.92 -7.15 6.70
N THR A 222 -15.85 -6.02 6.00
CA THR A 222 -15.47 -5.97 4.59
C THR A 222 -14.25 -5.07 4.41
N LEU A 223 -13.21 -5.59 3.76
CA LEU A 223 -12.02 -4.81 3.39
C LEU A 223 -12.00 -4.62 1.88
N PHE A 224 -11.82 -3.37 1.46
CA PHE A 224 -11.67 -2.97 0.07
C PHE A 224 -10.27 -2.44 -0.17
N ASP A 225 -9.71 -2.75 -1.32
CA ASP A 225 -8.46 -2.15 -1.78
C ASP A 225 -8.49 -1.84 -3.27
N GLY A 226 -7.60 -0.93 -3.66
CA GLY A 226 -7.56 -0.29 -4.96
C GLY A 226 -6.59 0.89 -4.94
N TYR A 227 -6.61 1.70 -5.99
CA TYR A 227 -5.73 2.87 -6.10
C TYR A 227 -6.43 4.05 -6.77
N ALA A 228 -6.46 5.17 -6.06
CA ALA A 228 -6.83 6.47 -6.58
C ALA A 228 -5.67 7.44 -6.41
N HIS A 229 -5.36 8.18 -7.47
CA HIS A 229 -4.31 9.19 -7.43
C HIS A 229 -4.89 10.56 -7.07
N VAL A 230 -4.51 11.07 -5.91
CA VAL A 230 -4.99 12.35 -5.36
C VAL A 230 -3.98 13.46 -5.64
N THR A 231 -4.45 14.60 -6.16
CA THR A 231 -3.64 15.80 -6.37
C THR A 231 -4.36 17.03 -5.82
N ALA A 232 -3.66 18.16 -5.70
CA ALA A 232 -4.30 19.41 -5.23
C ALA A 232 -5.48 19.87 -6.11
N SER A 233 -5.44 19.59 -7.41
CA SER A 233 -6.51 19.96 -8.36
C SER A 233 -7.58 18.87 -8.54
N VAL A 234 -7.25 17.65 -8.14
CA VAL A 234 -8.08 16.46 -8.28
C VAL A 234 -8.08 15.74 -6.94
N ASN A 235 -8.99 16.11 -6.06
CA ASN A 235 -9.01 15.68 -4.66
C ASN A 235 -10.40 15.21 -4.16
N ASN A 236 -11.35 15.01 -5.07
CA ASN A 236 -12.67 14.51 -4.74
C ASN A 236 -13.00 13.30 -5.62
N PHE A 237 -13.30 12.17 -4.98
CA PHE A 237 -13.59 10.91 -5.65
C PHE A 237 -14.74 10.22 -4.94
N GLU A 238 -15.64 9.62 -5.71
CA GLU A 238 -16.65 8.71 -5.17
C GLU A 238 -16.03 7.31 -5.11
N ILE A 239 -16.06 6.70 -3.93
CA ILE A 239 -15.70 5.30 -3.71
C ILE A 239 -16.98 4.59 -3.28
N ASP A 240 -17.53 3.77 -4.17
CA ASP A 240 -18.77 3.04 -3.93
C ASP A 240 -18.52 1.83 -3.02
N PHE A 241 -18.81 1.98 -1.74
CA PHE A 241 -18.85 0.85 -0.82
C PHE A 241 -20.19 0.12 -0.95
N ASN A 242 -20.15 -1.11 -1.48
CA ASN A 242 -21.30 -2.00 -1.59
C ASN A 242 -21.08 -3.29 -0.76
N GLY A 243 -21.99 -4.25 -0.83
CA GLY A 243 -21.80 -5.55 -0.16
C GLY A 243 -22.18 -5.63 1.32
N PHE A 244 -22.75 -4.56 1.89
CA PHE A 244 -23.41 -4.61 3.20
C PHE A 244 -24.80 -5.26 3.03
N GLN A 245 -24.90 -6.57 3.28
CA GLN A 245 -26.16 -7.32 3.28
C GLN A 245 -26.34 -8.07 4.60
#